data_AF-A0A850PYU6-F1
#
_entry.id   AF-A0A850PYU6-F1
#
_cell.length_a   1.000
_cell.length_b   1.000
_cell.length_c   1.000
_cell.angle_alpha   90.00
_cell.angle_beta   90.00
_cell.angle_gamma   90.00
#
_symmetry.space_group_name_H-M   'P 1'
#
loop_
_entity.id
_entity.type
_entity.pdbx_description
1 polymer ?
#
loop_
_entity_poly.entity_id
_entity_poly.type
_entity_poly.pdbx_seq_one_letter_code
_entity_poly.pdbx_strand_id
1 'polypeptide(L)'
;MEKYKEKLLNSLKLHIDFIRGRIKENLERTKVLTNKSLRDISRMRPEDQMVQMQLVANAQNRVVELGNLDGSPYFMKFKIIDENKEEKEYFISKHQFSEESIYSWVAPIASIRFDSPGETSYRLPDGTIKKVLIKEKEQYMIVDGKVIFFAKEEGKKPRELIYQEHFTRQKSEFALPEIVAQIEKAQDQVIRASHRGPLVISGPAGSGKTTLALHRVAYLTQAPDTALYYPPRSIIVFVQDKGTKEYFSTLLPGLGINDVSIVTFSEWGFKVLGLNDYTYIERYGQSEEEKDLYEYQKLRAMREGVAPKWSSNIFRVLSGAYDPYLLDKNKKLFEQQKKEKKLDRFDLTLLLKSHFEKYGKFEIKREYKTFVRDNIVKRIERTPASYSLMIIDEFQNYLREQLNIFKSCQKEETKSVVFVGDIAQQVKLGTLRDFNELGEIIPVDRDIRLNKVYRNTKNILSFIGSLGYKVEIPEGVKTGPNVVEKITLDAEGEIKHIKEYIPKYEKGSIGIISKDESYLAPFRQEFDNMKNLHVLTMLESQGVEFDIVFIVGVNKDSFEVKHHIDVLPIHIEERKRMQKDLLYVALTRAITELHILGRDKFRTIL
;
A
#
# COMPACT_ATOMS: atom_id res chain seq x y z
N MET A 1 21.65 -36.94 15.88
CA MET A 1 20.77 -35.84 15.44
C MET A 1 21.35 -34.48 15.84
N GLU A 2 21.56 -34.19 17.13
CA GLU A 2 22.11 -32.89 17.61
C GLU A 2 23.48 -32.52 17.03
N LYS A 3 24.48 -33.39 17.13
CA LYS A 3 25.82 -33.19 16.51
C LYS A 3 25.79 -32.94 15.00
N TYR A 4 24.80 -33.48 14.30
CA TYR A 4 24.63 -33.28 12.86
C TYR A 4 24.04 -31.89 12.55
N LYS A 5 23.02 -31.47 13.31
CA LYS A 5 22.42 -30.13 13.20
C LYS A 5 23.43 -29.02 13.56
N GLU A 6 24.24 -29.24 14.59
CA GLU A 6 25.29 -28.32 15.00
C GLU A 6 26.38 -28.17 13.93
N LYS A 7 26.81 -29.27 13.32
CA LYS A 7 27.76 -29.26 12.19
C LYS A 7 27.22 -28.50 10.99
N LEU A 8 25.94 -28.70 10.64
CA LEU A 8 25.28 -27.95 9.57
C LEU A 8 25.23 -26.45 9.88
N LEU A 9 24.86 -26.06 11.10
CA LEU A 9 24.79 -24.65 11.50
C LEU A 9 26.17 -23.98 11.46
N ASN A 10 27.22 -24.68 11.89
CA ASN A 10 28.60 -24.17 11.82
C ASN A 10 29.09 -24.01 10.38
N SER A 11 28.81 -24.97 9.50
CA SER A 11 29.11 -24.86 8.07
C SER A 11 28.37 -23.67 7.42
N LEU A 12 27.11 -23.46 7.80
CA LEU A 12 26.30 -22.35 7.31
C LEU A 12 26.86 -21.00 7.76
N LYS A 13 27.28 -20.87 9.03
CA LYS A 13 27.93 -19.66 9.55
C LYS A 13 29.20 -19.32 8.77
N LEU A 14 30.09 -20.30 8.56
CA LEU A 14 31.32 -20.10 7.78
C LEU A 14 31.03 -19.65 6.35
N HIS A 15 30.02 -20.23 5.72
CA HIS A 15 29.60 -19.84 4.38
C HIS A 15 29.05 -18.40 4.35
N ILE A 16 28.20 -18.02 5.31
CA ILE A 16 27.68 -16.65 5.42
C ILE A 16 28.82 -15.64 5.61
N ASP A 17 29.77 -15.92 6.51
CA ASP A 17 30.91 -15.03 6.76
C ASP A 17 31.80 -14.87 5.52
N PHE A 18 32.02 -15.96 4.78
CA PHE A 18 32.72 -15.93 3.49
C PHE A 18 32.02 -15.01 2.49
N ILE A 19 30.72 -15.21 2.26
CA ILE A 19 29.92 -14.40 1.32
C ILE A 19 29.90 -12.93 1.74
N ARG A 20 29.73 -12.64 3.03
CA ARG A 20 29.79 -11.27 3.55
C ARG A 20 31.13 -10.60 3.31
N GLY A 21 32.24 -11.34 3.47
CA GLY A 21 33.58 -10.86 3.12
C GLY A 21 33.68 -10.42 1.67
N ARG A 22 33.17 -11.25 0.75
CA ARG A 22 33.12 -10.96 -0.71
C ARG A 22 32.24 -9.73 -1.02
N ILE A 23 31.08 -9.62 -0.39
CA ILE A 23 30.17 -8.47 -0.55
C ILE A 23 30.84 -7.18 -0.10
N LYS A 24 31.51 -7.17 1.07
CA LYS A 24 32.22 -5.99 1.60
C LYS A 24 33.37 -5.57 0.69
N GLU A 25 34.14 -6.53 0.16
CA GLU A 25 35.20 -6.25 -0.79
C GLU A 25 34.65 -5.58 -2.07
N ASN A 26 33.55 -6.12 -2.62
CA ASN A 26 32.91 -5.59 -3.83
C ASN A 26 32.29 -4.20 -3.58
N LEU A 27 31.69 -4.00 -2.41
CA LEU A 27 31.13 -2.73 -1.96
C LEU A 27 32.20 -1.63 -1.95
N GLU A 28 33.35 -1.88 -1.33
CA GLU A 28 34.44 -0.90 -1.26
C GLU A 28 35.04 -0.62 -2.65
N ARG A 29 35.25 -1.65 -3.47
CA ARG A 29 35.69 -1.48 -4.87
C ARG A 29 34.71 -0.59 -5.65
N THR A 30 33.41 -0.84 -5.54
CA THR A 30 32.36 -0.08 -6.24
C THR A 30 32.31 1.38 -5.77
N LYS A 31 32.43 1.63 -4.46
CA LYS A 31 32.51 3.00 -3.91
C LYS A 31 33.70 3.78 -4.47
N VAL A 32 34.88 3.18 -4.50
CA VAL A 32 36.10 3.82 -5.03
C VAL A 32 35.94 4.18 -6.50
N LEU A 33 35.43 3.24 -7.33
CA LEU A 33 35.17 3.47 -8.75
C LEU A 33 34.13 4.57 -8.99
N THR A 34 33.06 4.58 -8.18
CA THR A 34 31.99 5.59 -8.27
C THR A 34 32.54 6.99 -7.95
N ASN A 35 33.32 7.11 -6.87
CA ASN A 35 33.95 8.38 -6.47
C ASN A 35 34.96 8.89 -7.50
N LYS A 36 35.72 7.98 -8.13
CA LYS A 36 36.62 8.33 -9.24
C LYS A 36 35.82 8.86 -10.44
N SER A 37 34.77 8.14 -10.84
CA SER A 37 33.91 8.52 -11.97
C SER A 37 33.25 9.89 -11.75
N LEU A 38 32.79 10.18 -10.53
CA LEU A 38 32.25 11.49 -10.15
C LEU A 38 33.22 12.65 -10.38
N ARG A 39 34.51 12.45 -10.08
CA ARG A 39 35.55 13.48 -10.30
C ARG A 39 35.81 13.69 -11.79
N ASP A 40 35.84 12.60 -12.54
CA ASP A 40 36.18 12.60 -13.97
C ASP A 40 35.05 13.17 -14.85
N ILE A 41 33.77 13.12 -14.41
CA ILE A 41 32.62 13.70 -15.14
C ILE A 41 32.88 15.16 -15.53
N SER A 42 33.43 15.96 -14.62
CA SER A 42 33.70 17.40 -14.86
C SER A 42 34.66 17.66 -16.03
N ARG A 43 35.47 16.67 -16.42
CA ARG A 43 36.47 16.76 -17.49
C ARG A 43 36.00 16.22 -18.83
N MET A 44 34.80 15.63 -18.87
CA MET A 44 34.24 15.01 -20.09
C MET A 44 33.45 16.01 -20.92
N ARG A 45 33.20 15.68 -22.19
CA ARG A 45 32.33 16.49 -23.05
C ARG A 45 30.87 16.41 -22.56
N PRO A 46 30.05 17.45 -22.73
CA PRO A 46 28.67 17.48 -22.23
C PRO A 46 27.79 16.30 -22.66
N GLU A 47 27.99 15.78 -23.88
CA GLU A 47 27.27 14.61 -24.41
C GLU A 47 27.62 13.32 -23.64
N ASP A 48 28.91 13.12 -23.35
CA ASP A 48 29.41 11.96 -22.60
C ASP A 48 29.08 12.07 -21.10
N GLN A 49 29.01 13.30 -20.57
CA GLN A 49 28.66 13.57 -19.17
C GLN A 49 27.27 13.06 -18.80
N MET A 50 26.27 13.20 -19.68
CA MET A 50 24.91 12.71 -19.40
C MET A 50 24.89 11.19 -19.22
N VAL A 51 25.55 10.46 -20.12
CA VAL A 51 25.68 9.00 -20.03
C VAL A 51 26.42 8.62 -18.75
N GLN A 52 27.52 9.31 -18.44
CA GLN A 52 28.28 9.01 -17.23
C GLN A 52 27.56 9.32 -15.93
N MET A 53 26.77 10.39 -15.87
CA MET A 53 25.92 10.65 -14.70
C MET A 53 24.94 9.49 -14.46
N GLN A 54 24.40 8.89 -15.52
CA GLN A 54 23.50 7.75 -15.38
C GLN A 54 24.24 6.48 -14.93
N LEU A 55 25.45 6.24 -15.42
CA LEU A 55 26.31 5.13 -14.94
C LEU A 55 26.68 5.31 -13.46
N VAL A 56 27.01 6.53 -13.05
CA VAL A 56 27.29 6.86 -11.64
C VAL A 56 26.06 6.65 -10.76
N ALA A 57 24.87 7.08 -11.20
CA ALA A 57 23.63 6.84 -10.46
C ALA A 57 23.37 5.33 -10.29
N ASN A 58 23.57 4.54 -11.33
CA ASN A 58 23.47 3.08 -11.25
C ASN A 58 24.50 2.47 -10.28
N ALA A 59 25.74 2.96 -10.30
CA ALA A 59 26.78 2.50 -9.38
C ALA A 59 26.47 2.88 -7.91
N GLN A 60 25.89 4.05 -7.67
CA GLN A 60 25.40 4.46 -6.34
C GLN A 60 24.26 3.57 -5.85
N ASN A 61 23.29 3.25 -6.72
CA ASN A 61 22.25 2.28 -6.39
C ASN A 61 22.86 0.92 -6.03
N ARG A 62 23.85 0.47 -6.79
CA ARG A 62 24.56 -0.79 -6.52
C ARG A 62 25.28 -0.80 -5.16
N VAL A 63 25.85 0.33 -4.74
CA VAL A 63 26.45 0.47 -3.39
C VAL A 63 25.40 0.26 -2.30
N VAL A 64 24.20 0.81 -2.46
CA VAL A 64 23.09 0.61 -1.52
C VAL A 64 22.65 -0.86 -1.49
N GLU A 65 22.46 -1.49 -2.66
CA GLU A 65 22.09 -2.91 -2.76
C GLU A 65 23.10 -3.83 -2.07
N LEU A 66 24.40 -3.62 -2.31
CA LEU A 66 25.47 -4.39 -1.68
C LEU A 66 25.50 -4.18 -0.16
N GLY A 67 25.23 -2.96 0.31
CA GLY A 67 25.08 -2.66 1.73
C GLY A 67 23.92 -3.45 2.37
N ASN A 68 22.78 -3.53 1.69
CA ASN A 68 21.62 -4.30 2.15
C ASN A 68 21.88 -5.82 2.20
N LEU A 69 22.70 -6.33 1.27
CA LEU A 69 23.07 -7.75 1.24
C LEU A 69 23.98 -8.18 2.40
N ASP A 70 24.78 -7.28 2.99
CA ASP A 70 25.70 -7.67 4.09
C ASP A 70 24.95 -8.23 5.31
N GLY A 71 23.81 -7.64 5.67
CA GLY A 71 23.02 -8.08 6.81
C GLY A 71 22.28 -9.40 6.56
N SER A 72 21.83 -9.63 5.32
CA SER A 72 21.06 -10.81 4.91
C SER A 72 21.42 -11.22 3.48
N PRO A 73 22.51 -11.99 3.27
CA PRO A 73 23.04 -12.26 1.93
C PRO A 73 22.12 -13.08 1.05
N TYR A 74 21.39 -14.03 1.64
CA TYR A 74 20.40 -14.87 0.98
C TYR A 74 19.43 -15.43 2.04
N PHE A 75 18.23 -15.80 1.62
CA PHE A 75 17.22 -16.40 2.51
C PHE A 75 16.84 -17.81 2.08
N MET A 76 17.37 -18.31 0.96
CA MET A 76 17.09 -19.64 0.47
C MET A 76 18.20 -20.18 -0.41
N LYS A 77 18.37 -21.50 -0.40
CA LYS A 77 19.30 -22.24 -1.24
C LYS A 77 18.57 -23.40 -1.89
N PHE A 78 18.82 -23.61 -3.18
CA PHE A 78 18.38 -24.79 -3.92
C PHE A 78 19.58 -25.58 -4.39
N LYS A 79 19.46 -26.90 -4.30
CA LYS A 79 20.29 -27.83 -5.05
C LYS A 79 19.44 -28.43 -6.15
N ILE A 80 19.74 -28.08 -7.40
CA ILE A 80 18.94 -28.51 -8.55
C ILE A 80 19.79 -29.31 -9.54
N ILE A 81 19.13 -30.16 -10.29
CA ILE A 81 19.66 -30.77 -11.52
C ILE A 81 18.96 -30.10 -12.70
N ASP A 82 19.75 -29.55 -13.62
CA ASP A 82 19.23 -28.96 -14.86
C ASP A 82 19.00 -30.00 -15.97
N GLU A 83 18.50 -29.55 -17.13
CA GLU A 83 18.21 -30.42 -18.28
C GLU A 83 19.47 -31.13 -18.82
N ASN A 84 20.65 -30.56 -18.59
CA ASN A 84 21.95 -31.16 -18.96
C ASN A 84 22.44 -32.18 -17.92
N LYS A 85 21.65 -32.46 -16.89
CA LYS A 85 21.98 -33.31 -15.75
C LYS A 85 23.13 -32.77 -14.88
N GLU A 86 23.39 -31.47 -14.94
CA GLU A 86 24.39 -30.82 -14.09
C GLU A 86 23.77 -30.44 -12.74
N GLU A 87 24.47 -30.75 -11.65
CA GLU A 87 24.07 -30.37 -10.30
C GLU A 87 24.60 -28.98 -9.97
N LYS A 88 23.69 -28.04 -9.66
CA LYS A 88 23.99 -26.64 -9.39
C LYS A 88 23.39 -26.19 -8.08
N GLU A 89 24.10 -25.31 -7.39
CA GLU A 89 23.61 -24.63 -6.20
C GLU A 89 23.20 -23.19 -6.55
N TYR A 90 21.97 -22.83 -6.18
CA TYR A 90 21.43 -21.49 -6.40
C TYR A 90 21.02 -20.88 -5.07
N PHE A 91 21.44 -19.64 -4.82
CA PHE A 91 21.04 -18.87 -3.66
C PHE A 91 20.06 -17.78 -4.06
N ILE A 92 18.98 -17.58 -3.30
CA ILE A 92 18.00 -16.52 -3.55
C ILE A 92 18.08 -15.45 -2.46
N SER A 93 18.10 -14.19 -2.89
CA SER A 93 18.22 -13.02 -2.02
C SER A 93 17.35 -11.85 -2.52
N LYS A 94 17.41 -10.72 -1.81
CA LYS A 94 16.76 -9.48 -2.25
C LYS A 94 17.43 -8.90 -3.50
N HIS A 95 18.76 -8.88 -3.54
CA HIS A 95 19.55 -8.29 -4.63
C HIS A 95 20.54 -9.30 -5.22
N GLN A 96 20.73 -9.27 -6.53
CA GLN A 96 21.63 -10.21 -7.21
C GLN A 96 23.11 -10.01 -6.80
N PHE A 97 23.83 -11.11 -6.63
CA PHE A 97 25.29 -11.15 -6.52
C PHE A 97 25.83 -12.37 -7.27
N SER A 98 26.06 -12.17 -8.57
CA SER A 98 26.36 -13.25 -9.53
C SER A 98 27.68 -13.97 -9.29
N GLU A 99 28.65 -13.30 -8.66
CA GLU A 99 29.98 -13.88 -8.36
C GLU A 99 29.87 -15.15 -7.50
N GLU A 100 28.83 -15.24 -6.67
CA GLU A 100 28.60 -16.36 -5.75
C GLU A 100 27.27 -17.09 -6.05
N SER A 101 26.79 -17.02 -7.30
CA SER A 101 25.53 -17.64 -7.72
C SER A 101 24.30 -17.22 -6.87
N ILE A 102 24.30 -15.97 -6.41
CA ILE A 102 23.17 -15.38 -5.69
C ILE A 102 22.28 -14.61 -6.66
N TYR A 103 21.03 -15.04 -6.77
CA TYR A 103 20.02 -14.49 -7.66
C TYR A 103 18.98 -13.72 -6.87
N SER A 104 18.48 -12.62 -7.45
CA SER A 104 17.37 -11.90 -6.84
C SER A 104 16.08 -12.73 -6.87
N TRP A 105 15.22 -12.54 -5.88
CA TRP A 105 13.88 -13.12 -5.77
C TRP A 105 12.96 -12.79 -6.96
N VAL A 106 13.26 -11.74 -7.73
CA VAL A 106 12.56 -11.39 -8.97
C VAL A 106 13.00 -12.23 -10.18
N ALA A 107 14.10 -12.98 -10.08
CA ALA A 107 14.59 -13.79 -11.17
C ALA A 107 13.59 -14.90 -11.57
N PRO A 108 13.57 -15.33 -12.84
CA PRO A 108 12.74 -16.44 -13.30
C PRO A 108 12.91 -17.71 -12.47
N ILE A 109 14.17 -18.11 -12.20
CA ILE A 109 14.49 -19.29 -11.40
C ILE A 109 13.94 -19.23 -9.98
N ALA A 110 13.75 -18.02 -9.43
CA ALA A 110 13.27 -17.84 -8.07
C ALA A 110 11.77 -18.18 -7.88
N SER A 111 11.02 -18.47 -8.96
CA SER A 111 9.63 -18.92 -8.87
C SER A 111 9.51 -20.33 -8.27
N ILE A 112 10.51 -21.19 -8.47
CA ILE A 112 10.51 -22.60 -8.02
C ILE A 112 10.56 -22.72 -6.49
N ARG A 113 10.74 -21.60 -5.77
CA ARG A 113 10.82 -21.59 -4.31
C ARG A 113 9.61 -22.11 -3.57
N PHE A 114 8.46 -22.03 -4.22
CA PHE A 114 7.20 -22.49 -3.68
C PHE A 114 6.88 -23.94 -4.07
N ASP A 115 7.77 -24.59 -4.80
CA ASP A 115 7.62 -25.98 -5.16
C ASP A 115 8.37 -26.85 -4.14
N SER A 116 7.82 -28.04 -3.90
CA SER A 116 8.47 -29.06 -3.09
C SER A 116 9.62 -29.71 -3.89
N PRO A 117 10.61 -30.32 -3.22
CA PRO A 117 11.64 -31.07 -3.92
C PRO A 117 11.03 -32.13 -4.85
N GLY A 118 11.48 -32.15 -6.10
CA GLY A 118 10.83 -32.88 -7.18
C GLY A 118 11.00 -32.18 -8.53
N GLU A 119 10.36 -32.73 -9.56
CA GLU A 119 10.37 -32.16 -10.90
C GLU A 119 9.52 -30.88 -10.93
N THR A 120 10.12 -29.80 -11.42
CA THR A 120 9.44 -28.52 -11.62
C THR A 120 9.95 -27.85 -12.90
N SER A 121 9.37 -26.72 -13.24
CA SER A 121 9.82 -25.90 -14.35
C SER A 121 9.62 -24.42 -14.05
N TYR A 122 10.44 -23.58 -14.68
CA TYR A 122 10.28 -22.14 -14.64
C TYR A 122 10.37 -21.57 -16.05
N ARG A 123 9.77 -20.39 -16.23
CA ARG A 123 9.65 -19.72 -17.54
C ARG A 123 10.66 -18.58 -17.66
N LEU A 124 11.46 -18.59 -18.72
CA LEU A 124 12.40 -17.52 -19.04
C LEU A 124 11.72 -16.33 -19.74
N PRO A 125 12.37 -15.15 -19.80
CA PRO A 125 11.83 -13.94 -20.44
C PRO A 125 11.42 -14.10 -21.91
N ASP A 126 12.10 -14.99 -22.64
CA ASP A 126 11.81 -15.32 -24.04
C ASP A 126 10.61 -16.26 -24.22
N GLY A 127 10.02 -16.69 -23.10
CA GLY A 127 8.89 -17.60 -23.07
C GLY A 127 9.27 -19.08 -23.01
N THR A 128 10.54 -19.43 -23.09
CA THR A 128 11.00 -20.82 -22.98
C THR A 128 10.75 -21.37 -21.57
N ILE A 129 10.38 -22.64 -21.48
CA ILE A 129 10.16 -23.34 -20.21
C ILE A 129 11.38 -24.22 -19.97
N LYS A 130 12.08 -24.00 -18.86
CA LYS A 130 13.19 -24.85 -18.41
C LYS A 130 12.72 -25.81 -17.34
N LYS A 131 12.92 -27.10 -17.54
CA LYS A 131 12.64 -28.15 -16.56
C LYS A 131 13.84 -28.37 -15.66
N VAL A 132 13.58 -28.50 -14.36
CA VAL A 132 14.63 -28.75 -13.35
C VAL A 132 14.11 -29.72 -12.30
N LEU A 133 15.03 -30.48 -11.70
CA LEU A 133 14.74 -31.35 -10.56
C LEU A 133 15.34 -30.75 -9.30
N ILE A 134 14.50 -30.34 -8.35
CA ILE A 134 14.96 -29.88 -7.04
C ILE A 134 15.31 -31.11 -6.19
N LYS A 135 16.59 -31.30 -5.87
CA LYS A 135 17.05 -32.33 -4.93
C LYS A 135 16.81 -31.90 -3.49
N GLU A 136 17.20 -30.66 -3.20
CA GLU A 136 17.25 -30.13 -1.85
C GLU A 136 16.88 -28.65 -1.86
N LYS A 137 16.17 -28.24 -0.81
CA LYS A 137 15.77 -26.86 -0.56
C LYS A 137 16.05 -26.52 0.89
N GLU A 138 16.77 -25.43 1.10
CA GLU A 138 17.10 -24.90 2.42
C GLU A 138 16.56 -23.47 2.54
N GLN A 139 15.86 -23.17 3.63
CA GLN A 139 15.31 -21.85 3.92
C GLN A 139 15.94 -21.29 5.20
N TYR A 140 16.32 -20.01 5.16
CA TYR A 140 17.00 -19.33 6.25
C TYR A 140 16.35 -17.98 6.58
N MET A 141 16.48 -17.57 7.84
CA MET A 141 16.30 -16.17 8.25
C MET A 141 17.62 -15.69 8.83
N ILE A 142 18.25 -14.72 8.16
CA ILE A 142 19.55 -14.17 8.53
C ILE A 142 19.38 -12.68 8.84
N VAL A 143 19.85 -12.26 10.01
CA VAL A 143 19.86 -10.86 10.45
C VAL A 143 21.26 -10.51 10.95
N ASP A 144 21.86 -9.49 10.37
CA ASP A 144 23.24 -9.04 10.63
C ASP A 144 24.28 -10.16 10.56
N GLY A 145 24.07 -11.10 9.63
CA GLY A 145 24.89 -12.31 9.44
C GLY A 145 24.66 -13.43 10.46
N LYS A 146 23.71 -13.27 11.39
CA LYS A 146 23.32 -14.33 12.33
C LYS A 146 22.11 -15.08 11.80
N VAL A 147 22.19 -16.41 11.80
CA VAL A 147 21.08 -17.28 11.44
C VAL A 147 20.13 -17.39 12.63
N ILE A 148 18.91 -16.86 12.48
CA ILE A 148 17.84 -16.95 13.48
C ILE A 148 16.96 -18.17 13.21
N PHE A 149 16.86 -18.59 11.95
CA PHE A 149 16.04 -19.72 11.52
C PHE A 149 16.71 -20.49 10.38
N PHE A 150 16.62 -21.82 10.42
CA PHE A 150 17.05 -22.70 9.35
C PHE A 150 16.16 -23.95 9.29
N ALA A 151 15.56 -24.18 8.12
CA ALA A 151 14.84 -25.41 7.79
C ALA A 151 15.32 -26.00 6.45
N LYS A 152 15.18 -27.32 6.32
CA LYS A 152 15.62 -28.08 5.15
C LYS A 152 14.52 -29.04 4.67
N GLU A 153 14.39 -29.18 3.36
CA GLU A 153 13.50 -30.10 2.65
C GLU A 153 14.33 -30.91 1.65
N GLU A 154 14.18 -32.24 1.66
CA GLU A 154 14.96 -33.14 0.79
C GLU A 154 14.08 -34.27 0.24
N GLY A 155 13.98 -34.37 -1.08
CA GLY A 155 13.11 -35.34 -1.75
C GLY A 155 11.65 -35.28 -1.26
N LYS A 156 11.05 -36.43 -0.96
CA LYS A 156 9.67 -36.53 -0.44
C LYS A 156 9.55 -36.43 1.09
N LYS A 157 10.65 -36.12 1.79
CA LYS A 157 10.60 -36.02 3.26
C LYS A 157 9.87 -34.74 3.68
N PRO A 158 9.12 -34.77 4.79
CA PRO A 158 8.56 -33.55 5.36
C PRO A 158 9.68 -32.60 5.76
N ARG A 159 9.37 -31.30 5.75
CA ARG A 159 10.28 -30.23 6.14
C ARG A 159 10.87 -30.46 7.53
N GLU A 160 12.19 -30.46 7.64
CA GLU A 160 12.91 -30.60 8.90
C GLU A 160 13.35 -29.22 9.42
N LEU A 161 12.95 -28.87 10.64
CA LEU A 161 13.48 -27.71 11.34
C LEU A 161 14.86 -28.05 11.92
N ILE A 162 15.89 -27.35 11.45
CA ILE A 162 17.28 -27.58 11.88
C ILE A 162 17.62 -26.65 13.05
N TYR A 163 17.26 -25.37 12.94
CA TYR A 163 17.55 -24.38 13.97
C TYR A 163 16.46 -23.30 14.02
N GLN A 164 16.13 -22.87 15.24
CA GLN A 164 15.33 -21.69 15.52
C GLN A 164 15.83 -21.06 16.81
N GLU A 165 16.12 -19.76 16.78
CA GLU A 165 16.45 -19.01 17.97
C GLU A 165 15.19 -18.82 18.83
N HIS A 166 15.20 -19.34 20.06
CA HIS A 166 14.12 -19.13 21.01
C HIS A 166 14.29 -17.74 21.63
N PHE A 167 13.52 -16.76 21.17
CA PHE A 167 13.43 -15.46 21.84
C PHE A 167 12.96 -15.66 23.29
N THR A 168 13.83 -15.34 24.26
CA THR A 168 13.50 -15.40 25.69
C THR A 168 12.61 -14.21 26.07
N ARG A 169 11.33 -14.29 25.68
CA ARG A 169 10.11 -13.77 26.35
C ARG A 169 9.01 -13.60 25.29
N GLN A 170 7.85 -14.18 25.62
CA GLN A 170 6.58 -14.23 24.90
C GLN A 170 6.42 -15.32 23.83
N LYS A 171 5.39 -16.14 24.09
CA LYS A 171 5.01 -17.38 23.42
C LYS A 171 4.31 -17.12 22.09
N SER A 172 4.47 -18.08 21.17
CA SER A 172 3.56 -18.44 20.06
C SER A 172 3.27 -17.36 19.01
N GLU A 173 4.26 -17.07 18.16
CA GLU A 173 4.05 -16.16 17.03
C GLU A 173 4.81 -16.53 15.74
N PHE A 174 4.83 -17.81 15.39
CA PHE A 174 5.00 -18.18 13.99
C PHE A 174 3.73 -18.91 13.55
N ALA A 175 2.99 -18.30 12.62
CA ALA A 175 1.99 -19.04 11.85
C ALA A 175 2.67 -20.28 11.25
N LEU A 176 1.94 -21.41 11.17
CA LEU A 176 2.46 -22.65 10.59
C LEU A 176 3.15 -22.32 9.24
N PRO A 177 4.46 -22.62 9.08
CA PRO A 177 5.23 -22.22 7.91
C PRO A 177 4.64 -22.68 6.57
N GLU A 178 3.83 -23.73 6.57
CA GLU A 178 3.10 -24.24 5.40
C GLU A 178 1.95 -23.33 4.98
N ILE A 179 1.21 -22.77 5.95
CA ILE A 179 0.17 -21.77 5.70
C ILE A 179 0.83 -20.49 5.17
N VAL A 180 1.95 -20.08 5.76
CA VAL A 180 2.77 -18.95 5.27
C VAL A 180 3.28 -19.20 3.85
N ALA A 181 3.83 -20.38 3.57
CA ALA A 181 4.33 -20.73 2.24
C ALA A 181 3.23 -20.78 1.17
N GLN A 182 2.03 -21.25 1.51
CA GLN A 182 0.88 -21.23 0.60
C GLN A 182 0.36 -19.80 0.35
N ILE A 183 0.33 -18.95 1.39
CA ILE A 183 0.00 -17.52 1.23
C ILE A 183 1.05 -16.86 0.33
N GLU A 184 2.33 -17.08 0.59
CA GLU A 184 3.42 -16.50 -0.20
C GLU A 184 3.39 -17.00 -1.66
N LYS A 185 3.00 -18.27 -1.91
CA LYS A 185 2.81 -18.80 -3.27
C LYS A 185 1.66 -18.09 -4.00
N ALA A 186 0.51 -17.93 -3.35
CA ALA A 186 -0.62 -17.20 -3.92
C ALA A 186 -0.25 -15.72 -4.19
N GLN A 187 0.48 -15.09 -3.27
CA GLN A 187 1.00 -13.74 -3.44
C GLN A 187 2.02 -13.65 -4.59
N ASP A 188 2.92 -14.62 -4.76
CA ASP A 188 3.88 -14.62 -5.87
C ASP A 188 3.20 -14.79 -7.23
N GLN A 189 2.13 -15.57 -7.32
CA GLN A 189 1.32 -15.64 -8.54
C GLN A 189 0.76 -14.27 -8.92
N VAL A 190 0.32 -13.47 -7.94
CA VAL A 190 -0.15 -12.09 -8.15
C VAL A 190 0.98 -11.17 -8.57
N ILE A 191 2.16 -11.31 -7.96
CA ILE A 191 3.34 -10.51 -8.30
C ILE A 191 3.78 -10.79 -9.74
N ARG A 192 3.80 -12.06 -10.15
CA ARG A 192 4.23 -12.51 -11.49
C ARG A 192 3.11 -12.53 -12.54
N ALA A 193 1.87 -12.20 -12.16
CA ALA A 193 0.75 -12.10 -13.10
C ALA A 193 1.09 -11.12 -14.23
N SER A 194 0.54 -11.38 -15.42
CA SER A 194 0.81 -10.61 -16.64
C SER A 194 0.91 -9.11 -16.37
N HIS A 195 1.96 -8.47 -16.87
CA HIS A 195 2.25 -7.08 -16.55
C HIS A 195 1.28 -6.08 -17.21
N ARG A 196 0.64 -6.46 -18.33
CA ARG A 196 -0.26 -5.60 -19.11
C ARG A 196 -1.69 -5.58 -18.58
N GLY A 197 -2.38 -4.45 -18.70
CA GLY A 197 -3.81 -4.31 -18.38
C GLY A 197 -4.12 -4.08 -16.88
N PRO A 198 -5.42 -3.92 -16.53
CA PRO A 198 -5.85 -3.65 -15.16
C PRO A 198 -5.72 -4.89 -14.26
N LEU A 199 -5.29 -4.71 -13.02
CA LEU A 199 -5.24 -5.74 -11.97
C LEU A 199 -5.97 -5.18 -10.74
N VAL A 200 -6.76 -6.01 -10.08
CA VAL A 200 -7.36 -5.67 -8.78
C VAL A 200 -6.77 -6.57 -7.72
N ILE A 201 -6.33 -5.95 -6.62
CA ILE A 201 -5.92 -6.62 -5.40
C ILE A 201 -6.89 -6.14 -4.32
N SER A 202 -7.87 -6.98 -4.02
CA SER A 202 -8.88 -6.71 -3.01
C SER A 202 -8.72 -7.58 -1.78
N GLY A 203 -9.23 -7.08 -0.67
CA GLY A 203 -9.25 -7.83 0.58
C GLY A 203 -9.49 -6.91 1.77
N PRO A 204 -9.96 -7.48 2.90
CA PRO A 204 -10.19 -6.75 4.13
C PRO A 204 -8.88 -6.13 4.63
N ALA A 205 -9.01 -5.19 5.56
CA ALA A 205 -7.84 -4.54 6.12
C ALA A 205 -6.91 -5.55 6.82
N GLY A 206 -5.61 -5.28 6.75
CA GLY A 206 -4.61 -6.19 7.28
C GLY A 206 -4.32 -7.43 6.41
N SER A 207 -4.98 -7.60 5.26
CA SER A 207 -4.68 -8.71 4.32
C SER A 207 -3.30 -8.60 3.64
N GLY A 208 -2.59 -7.48 3.80
CA GLY A 208 -1.29 -7.23 3.14
C GLY A 208 -1.41 -6.80 1.68
N LYS A 209 -2.60 -6.41 1.22
CA LYS A 209 -2.89 -5.97 -0.16
C LYS A 209 -1.93 -4.89 -0.68
N THR A 210 -1.63 -3.91 0.15
CA THR A 210 -0.75 -2.79 -0.18
C THR A 210 0.71 -3.23 -0.30
N THR A 211 1.20 -4.02 0.66
CA THR A 211 2.54 -4.61 0.62
C THR A 211 2.71 -5.47 -0.65
N LEU A 212 1.69 -6.26 -0.99
CA LEU A 212 1.68 -7.09 -2.21
C LEU A 212 1.78 -6.24 -3.49
N ALA A 213 1.06 -5.10 -3.54
CA ALA A 213 1.14 -4.18 -4.66
C ALA A 213 2.55 -3.55 -4.80
N LEU A 214 3.21 -3.20 -3.69
CA LEU A 214 4.58 -2.68 -3.70
C LEU A 214 5.60 -3.76 -4.12
N HIS A 215 5.43 -5.01 -3.68
CA HIS A 215 6.21 -6.14 -4.21
C HIS A 215 6.00 -6.34 -5.72
N ARG A 216 4.79 -6.08 -6.23
CA ARG A 216 4.54 -6.10 -7.67
C ARG A 216 5.28 -4.98 -8.40
N VAL A 217 5.39 -3.77 -7.85
CA VAL A 217 6.28 -2.72 -8.41
C VAL A 217 7.72 -3.21 -8.48
N ALA A 218 8.21 -3.83 -7.40
CA ALA A 218 9.56 -4.38 -7.34
C ALA A 218 9.81 -5.38 -8.45
N TYR A 219 8.88 -6.32 -8.63
CA TYR A 219 8.96 -7.29 -9.70
C TYR A 219 8.98 -6.62 -11.07
N LEU A 220 8.01 -5.76 -11.37
CA LEU A 220 7.89 -5.13 -12.69
C LEU A 220 9.08 -4.23 -13.07
N THR A 221 9.75 -3.65 -12.07
CA THR A 221 10.91 -2.77 -12.28
C THR A 221 12.23 -3.52 -12.40
N GLN A 222 12.34 -4.71 -11.81
CA GLN A 222 13.61 -5.45 -11.71
C GLN A 222 13.63 -6.73 -12.53
N ALA A 223 12.47 -7.33 -12.84
CA ALA A 223 12.41 -8.59 -13.57
C ALA A 223 12.85 -8.38 -15.03
N PRO A 224 13.75 -9.23 -15.58
CA PRO A 224 14.36 -9.00 -16.89
C PRO A 224 13.38 -8.87 -18.06
N ASP A 225 12.22 -9.51 -17.96
CA ASP A 225 11.15 -9.51 -18.96
C ASP A 225 10.29 -8.24 -18.93
N THR A 226 10.28 -7.51 -17.81
CA THR A 226 9.37 -6.37 -17.59
C THR A 226 10.10 -5.05 -17.36
N ALA A 227 11.31 -5.05 -16.80
CA ALA A 227 12.05 -3.85 -16.39
C ALA A 227 12.17 -2.77 -17.48
N LEU A 228 12.32 -3.18 -18.75
CA LEU A 228 12.38 -2.26 -19.89
C LEU A 228 11.08 -1.46 -20.11
N TYR A 229 9.93 -2.05 -19.80
CA TYR A 229 8.61 -1.43 -19.97
C TYR A 229 8.20 -0.56 -18.76
N TYR A 230 8.78 -0.83 -17.58
CA TYR A 230 8.44 -0.16 -16.32
C TYR A 230 9.64 0.54 -15.69
N PRO A 231 10.23 1.56 -16.34
CA PRO A 231 11.27 2.34 -15.69
C PRO A 231 10.67 3.08 -14.47
N PRO A 232 11.31 3.06 -13.28
CA PRO A 232 10.72 3.58 -12.05
C PRO A 232 10.14 4.99 -12.15
N ARG A 233 10.83 5.87 -12.89
CA ARG A 233 10.44 7.26 -13.17
C ARG A 233 9.12 7.45 -13.94
N SER A 234 8.57 6.40 -14.55
CA SER A 234 7.25 6.41 -15.20
C SER A 234 6.21 5.63 -14.41
N ILE A 235 6.50 5.26 -13.16
CA ILE A 235 5.55 4.65 -12.23
C ILE A 235 5.04 5.73 -11.28
N ILE A 236 3.74 5.71 -11.02
CA ILE A 236 3.09 6.55 -10.02
C ILE A 236 2.25 5.71 -9.07
N VAL A 237 2.33 6.04 -7.79
CA VAL A 237 1.54 5.42 -6.72
C VAL A 237 0.70 6.53 -6.09
N PHE A 238 -0.62 6.42 -6.27
CA PHE A 238 -1.60 7.26 -5.64
C PHE A 238 -1.97 6.70 -4.27
N VAL A 239 -1.77 7.50 -3.24
CA VAL A 239 -2.07 7.17 -1.83
C VAL A 239 -3.12 8.12 -1.27
N GLN A 240 -3.77 7.73 -0.18
CA GLN A 240 -4.84 8.53 0.42
C GLN A 240 -4.34 9.79 1.13
N ASP A 241 -3.26 9.64 1.89
CA ASP A 241 -2.78 10.63 2.83
C ASP A 241 -1.24 10.69 2.89
N LYS A 242 -0.73 11.66 3.64
CA LYS A 242 0.71 11.91 3.78
C LYS A 242 1.44 10.85 4.61
N GLY A 243 0.80 10.27 5.63
CA GLY A 243 1.39 9.21 6.44
C GLY A 243 1.65 7.94 5.61
N THR A 244 0.66 7.53 4.79
CA THR A 244 0.83 6.42 3.84
C THR A 244 1.95 6.70 2.82
N LYS A 245 2.05 7.95 2.33
CA LYS A 245 3.13 8.38 1.45
C LYS A 245 4.51 8.22 2.09
N GLU A 246 4.68 8.64 3.34
CA GLU A 246 5.95 8.53 4.08
C GLU A 246 6.35 7.07 4.30
N TYR A 247 5.38 6.22 4.66
CA TYR A 247 5.59 4.78 4.80
C TYR A 247 6.09 4.15 3.49
N PHE A 248 5.44 4.42 2.35
CA PHE A 248 5.86 3.84 1.06
C PHE A 248 7.20 4.40 0.58
N SER A 249 7.47 5.68 0.87
CA SER A 249 8.74 6.33 0.53
C SER A 249 9.92 5.70 1.27
N THR A 250 9.67 5.02 2.38
CA THR A 250 10.69 4.27 3.13
C THR A 250 10.77 2.81 2.69
N LEU A 251 9.63 2.20 2.36
CA LEU A 251 9.56 0.77 2.01
C LEU A 251 10.15 0.46 0.62
N LEU A 252 9.81 1.26 -0.40
CA LEU A 252 10.27 1.01 -1.78
C LEU A 252 11.80 1.04 -1.94
N PRO A 253 12.55 1.98 -1.32
CA PRO A 253 14.01 1.92 -1.29
C PRO A 253 14.56 0.66 -0.64
N GLY A 254 13.91 0.15 0.42
CA GLY A 254 14.26 -1.13 1.06
C GLY A 254 14.05 -2.36 0.17
N LEU A 255 13.28 -2.23 -0.91
CA LEU A 255 13.12 -3.22 -1.98
C LEU A 255 14.05 -2.98 -3.17
N GLY A 256 14.95 -1.99 -3.09
CA GLY A 256 15.86 -1.60 -4.18
C GLY A 256 15.22 -0.77 -5.28
N ILE A 257 14.09 -0.11 -5.00
CA ILE A 257 13.36 0.69 -5.99
C ILE A 257 13.44 2.15 -5.58
N ASN A 258 14.08 2.95 -6.42
CA ASN A 258 14.18 4.40 -6.28
C ASN A 258 13.42 5.09 -7.41
N ASP A 259 13.20 6.41 -7.29
CA ASP A 259 12.61 7.26 -8.34
C ASP A 259 11.15 6.97 -8.75
N VAL A 260 10.39 6.24 -7.92
CA VAL A 260 8.94 6.08 -8.10
C VAL A 260 8.20 7.31 -7.55
N SER A 261 7.22 7.82 -8.29
CA SER A 261 6.42 8.98 -7.86
C SER A 261 5.31 8.55 -6.91
N ILE A 262 5.44 8.82 -5.61
CA ILE A 262 4.39 8.53 -4.61
C ILE A 262 3.73 9.86 -4.23
N VAL A 263 2.43 9.99 -4.49
CA VAL A 263 1.70 11.26 -4.34
C VAL A 263 0.28 11.03 -3.88
N THR A 264 -0.31 12.02 -3.21
CA THR A 264 -1.76 12.06 -3.02
C THR A 264 -2.45 12.59 -4.29
N PHE A 265 -3.76 12.35 -4.41
CA PHE A 265 -4.56 12.92 -5.50
C PHE A 265 -4.41 14.44 -5.61
N SER A 266 -4.46 15.14 -4.47
CA SER A 266 -4.42 16.60 -4.43
C SER A 266 -3.05 17.16 -4.82
N GLU A 267 -1.97 16.54 -4.36
CA GLU A 267 -0.60 16.91 -4.76
C GLU A 267 -0.42 16.75 -6.28
N TRP A 268 -0.89 15.63 -6.83
CA TRP A 268 -0.82 15.39 -8.27
C TRP A 268 -1.65 16.40 -9.05
N GLY A 269 -2.90 16.64 -8.64
CA GLY A 269 -3.81 17.58 -9.28
C GLY A 269 -3.26 19.01 -9.28
N PHE A 270 -2.76 19.50 -8.14
CA PHE A 270 -2.12 20.81 -8.07
C PHE A 270 -0.88 20.91 -8.94
N LYS A 271 -0.03 19.88 -8.96
CA LYS A 271 1.20 19.86 -9.76
C LYS A 271 0.91 19.93 -11.26
N VAL A 272 -0.06 19.17 -11.73
CA VAL A 272 -0.44 19.10 -13.14
C VAL A 272 -1.17 20.37 -13.61
N LEU A 273 -2.01 20.95 -12.76
CA LEU A 273 -2.73 22.19 -13.08
C LEU A 273 -1.89 23.46 -12.80
N GLY A 274 -0.75 23.35 -12.11
CA GLY A 274 0.08 24.48 -11.72
C GLY A 274 -0.50 25.36 -10.61
N LEU A 275 -1.27 24.76 -9.69
CA LEU A 275 -2.03 25.45 -8.64
C LEU A 275 -1.31 25.42 -7.28
N ASN A 276 -0.08 25.96 -7.23
CA ASN A 276 0.75 25.91 -6.02
C ASN A 276 0.26 26.83 -4.88
N ASP A 277 -0.56 27.83 -5.19
CA ASP A 277 -1.06 28.83 -4.22
C ASP A 277 -2.36 28.42 -3.52
N TYR A 278 -2.79 27.16 -3.70
CA TYR A 278 -4.06 26.63 -3.21
C TYR A 278 -3.84 25.51 -2.20
N THR A 279 -4.77 25.40 -1.26
CA THR A 279 -4.71 24.38 -0.20
C THR A 279 -5.82 23.35 -0.41
N TYR A 280 -5.48 22.07 -0.26
CA TYR A 280 -6.47 21.01 -0.31
C TYR A 280 -7.20 20.87 1.03
N ILE A 281 -8.51 20.68 0.98
CA ILE A 281 -9.34 20.31 2.12
C ILE A 281 -10.19 19.10 1.73
N GLU A 282 -10.39 18.15 2.64
CA GLU A 282 -11.21 16.99 2.33
C GLU A 282 -12.70 17.34 2.18
N ARG A 283 -13.24 18.10 3.14
CA ARG A 283 -14.64 18.52 3.19
C ARG A 283 -14.71 19.95 3.72
N TYR A 284 -15.45 20.81 3.02
CA TYR A 284 -15.61 22.22 3.40
C TYR A 284 -17.00 22.45 4.00
N GLY A 285 -17.06 23.10 5.17
CA GLY A 285 -18.28 23.34 5.94
C GLY A 285 -18.04 23.26 7.45
N GLN A 286 -18.98 23.76 8.25
CA GLN A 286 -18.87 23.82 9.71
C GLN A 286 -19.55 22.63 10.41
N SER A 287 -20.74 22.25 9.96
CA SER A 287 -21.47 21.08 10.47
C SER A 287 -21.44 19.90 9.48
N GLU A 288 -21.66 18.68 9.97
CA GLU A 288 -21.74 17.50 9.09
C GLU A 288 -22.89 17.63 8.08
N GLU A 289 -24.07 18.07 8.51
CA GLU A 289 -25.22 18.28 7.62
C GLU A 289 -24.93 19.30 6.50
N GLU A 290 -24.20 20.38 6.81
CA GLU A 290 -23.80 21.38 5.82
C GLU A 290 -22.79 20.80 4.82
N LYS A 291 -21.76 20.10 5.30
CA LYS A 291 -20.77 19.43 4.43
C LYS A 291 -21.46 18.42 3.51
N ASP A 292 -22.43 17.67 4.04
CA ASP A 292 -23.16 16.65 3.30
C ASP A 292 -23.92 17.23 2.10
N LEU A 293 -24.72 18.25 2.37
CA LEU A 293 -25.52 18.92 1.34
C LEU A 293 -24.62 19.59 0.28
N TYR A 294 -23.49 20.16 0.72
CA TYR A 294 -22.56 20.81 -0.17
C TYR A 294 -21.84 19.84 -1.10
N GLU A 295 -21.31 18.73 -0.58
CA GLU A 295 -20.69 17.68 -1.40
C GLU A 295 -21.69 17.07 -2.39
N TYR A 296 -22.95 16.89 -1.97
CA TYR A 296 -24.00 16.36 -2.84
C TYR A 296 -24.26 17.29 -4.05
N GLN A 297 -24.41 18.59 -3.81
CA GLN A 297 -24.65 19.55 -4.90
C GLN A 297 -23.46 19.61 -5.87
N LYS A 298 -22.22 19.53 -5.36
CA LYS A 298 -21.01 19.44 -6.20
C LYS A 298 -20.96 18.16 -7.03
N LEU A 299 -21.27 17.02 -6.41
CA LEU A 299 -21.31 15.73 -7.11
C LEU A 299 -22.37 15.73 -8.22
N ARG A 300 -23.56 16.28 -7.94
CA ARG A 300 -24.64 16.43 -8.92
C ARG A 300 -24.21 17.31 -10.09
N ALA A 301 -23.64 18.48 -9.80
CA ALA A 301 -23.11 19.38 -10.81
C ALA A 301 -22.05 18.72 -11.71
N MET A 302 -21.19 17.87 -11.14
CA MET A 302 -20.15 17.17 -11.89
C MET A 302 -20.72 16.08 -12.83
N ARG A 303 -21.76 15.37 -12.40
CA ARG A 303 -22.32 14.20 -13.10
C ARG A 303 -23.43 14.54 -14.09
N GLU A 304 -24.30 15.48 -13.73
CA GLU A 304 -25.43 15.91 -14.57
C GLU A 304 -25.08 17.15 -15.40
N GLY A 305 -24.11 17.95 -14.96
CA GLY A 305 -23.72 19.19 -15.63
C GLY A 305 -22.85 18.97 -16.86
N VAL A 306 -22.87 19.96 -17.75
CA VAL A 306 -21.94 20.04 -18.87
C VAL A 306 -20.57 20.43 -18.33
N ALA A 307 -19.53 19.73 -18.79
CA ALA A 307 -18.17 20.04 -18.38
C ALA A 307 -17.82 21.50 -18.76
N PRO A 308 -17.37 22.31 -17.78
CA PRO A 308 -17.13 23.72 -18.02
C PRO A 308 -15.90 23.92 -18.92
N LYS A 309 -15.91 24.96 -19.74
CA LYS A 309 -14.74 25.31 -20.57
C LYS A 309 -13.57 25.78 -19.70
N TRP A 310 -12.38 25.25 -19.95
CA TRP A 310 -11.19 25.61 -19.18
C TRP A 310 -10.81 27.09 -19.31
N SER A 311 -10.53 27.70 -18.16
CA SER A 311 -10.09 29.10 -17.99
C SER A 311 -8.94 29.15 -16.99
N SER A 312 -8.00 30.09 -17.17
CA SER A 312 -6.91 30.33 -16.20
C SER A 312 -7.45 30.79 -14.84
N ASN A 313 -8.59 31.47 -14.82
CA ASN A 313 -9.33 31.71 -13.59
C ASN A 313 -10.16 30.46 -13.26
N ILE A 314 -9.63 29.62 -12.38
CA ILE A 314 -10.25 28.36 -11.98
C ILE A 314 -11.63 28.55 -11.34
N PHE A 315 -11.85 29.63 -10.59
CA PHE A 315 -13.15 29.85 -9.95
C PHE A 315 -14.24 30.23 -10.96
N ARG A 316 -13.87 30.80 -12.13
CA ARG A 316 -14.82 30.97 -13.23
C ARG A 316 -15.28 29.61 -13.79
N VAL A 317 -14.38 28.64 -13.85
CA VAL A 317 -14.69 27.26 -14.27
C VAL A 317 -15.63 26.60 -13.25
N LEU A 318 -15.29 26.72 -11.96
CA LEU A 318 -16.09 26.16 -10.86
C LEU A 318 -17.47 26.81 -10.73
N SER A 319 -17.58 28.15 -10.75
CA SER A 319 -18.86 28.86 -10.73
C SER A 319 -19.74 28.44 -11.91
N GLY A 320 -19.19 28.40 -13.13
CA GLY A 320 -19.93 27.98 -14.31
C GLY A 320 -20.52 26.57 -14.22
N ALA A 321 -19.89 25.68 -13.44
CA ALA A 321 -20.41 24.34 -13.19
C ALA A 321 -21.40 24.28 -12.02
N TYR A 322 -21.14 25.03 -10.94
CA TYR A 322 -21.88 24.90 -9.68
C TYR A 322 -23.08 25.83 -9.55
N ASP A 323 -23.08 27.01 -10.18
CA ASP A 323 -24.13 28.02 -10.06
C ASP A 323 -25.56 27.49 -10.29
N PRO A 324 -25.82 26.57 -11.26
CA PRO A 324 -27.16 26.01 -11.47
C PRO A 324 -27.62 25.03 -10.38
N TYR A 325 -26.70 24.47 -9.60
CA TYR A 325 -26.96 23.38 -8.67
C TYR A 325 -26.84 23.79 -7.19
N LEU A 326 -26.13 24.88 -6.89
CA LEU A 326 -25.97 25.37 -5.52
C LEU A 326 -27.21 26.14 -5.03
N LEU A 327 -27.68 25.79 -3.84
CA LEU A 327 -28.67 26.59 -3.11
C LEU A 327 -28.03 27.88 -2.57
N ASP A 328 -28.82 28.91 -2.28
CA ASP A 328 -28.32 30.23 -1.86
C ASP A 328 -27.45 30.19 -0.59
N LYS A 329 -27.74 29.27 0.34
CA LYS A 329 -26.88 29.03 1.51
C LYS A 329 -25.50 28.50 1.11
N ASN A 330 -25.45 27.53 0.19
CA ASN A 330 -24.21 26.92 -0.26
C ASN A 330 -23.44 27.80 -1.26
N LYS A 331 -24.10 28.74 -1.95
CA LYS A 331 -23.42 29.79 -2.72
C LYS A 331 -22.57 30.69 -1.83
N LYS A 332 -23.06 31.05 -0.63
CA LYS A 332 -22.27 31.80 0.36
C LYS A 332 -21.06 31.00 0.82
N LEU A 333 -21.26 29.70 1.07
CA LEU A 333 -20.19 28.78 1.45
C LEU A 333 -19.11 28.66 0.35
N PHE A 334 -19.53 28.55 -0.92
CA PHE A 334 -18.61 28.53 -2.06
C PHE A 334 -17.81 29.83 -2.21
N GLU A 335 -18.43 31.00 -2.03
CA GLU A 335 -17.71 32.28 -2.05
C GLU A 335 -16.73 32.42 -0.87
N GLN A 336 -17.04 31.85 0.30
CA GLN A 336 -16.09 31.77 1.41
C GLN A 336 -14.91 30.86 1.08
N GLN A 337 -15.19 29.66 0.56
CA GLN A 337 -14.18 28.69 0.12
C GLN A 337 -13.20 29.31 -0.89
N LYS A 338 -13.74 30.08 -1.84
CA LYS A 338 -12.99 30.82 -2.86
C LYS A 338 -12.06 31.87 -2.26
N LYS A 339 -12.53 32.66 -1.29
CA LYS A 339 -11.70 33.64 -0.58
C LYS A 339 -10.55 32.99 0.18
N GLU A 340 -10.81 31.82 0.77
CA GLU A 340 -9.81 31.03 1.49
C GLU A 340 -8.84 30.26 0.57
N LYS A 341 -9.06 30.29 -0.76
CA LYS A 341 -8.28 29.52 -1.77
C LYS A 341 -8.17 28.02 -1.44
N LYS A 342 -9.25 27.46 -0.91
CA LYS A 342 -9.31 26.03 -0.58
C LYS A 342 -10.02 25.27 -1.69
N LEU A 343 -9.50 24.11 -2.07
CA LEU A 343 -10.10 23.25 -3.09
C LEU A 343 -10.31 21.85 -2.50
N ASP A 344 -11.47 21.26 -2.77
CA ASP A 344 -11.77 19.90 -2.37
C ASP A 344 -11.60 18.91 -3.54
N ARG A 345 -11.92 17.64 -3.26
CA ARG A 345 -11.82 16.57 -4.26
C ARG A 345 -12.72 16.79 -5.48
N PHE A 346 -13.90 17.40 -5.32
CA PHE A 346 -14.81 17.64 -6.43
C PHE A 346 -14.30 18.78 -7.29
N ASP A 347 -13.85 19.86 -6.66
CA ASP A 347 -13.30 21.03 -7.35
C ASP A 347 -12.10 20.64 -8.21
N LEU A 348 -11.15 19.91 -7.64
CA LEU A 348 -9.97 19.43 -8.36
C LEU A 348 -10.32 18.50 -9.51
N THR A 349 -11.28 17.59 -9.31
CA THR A 349 -11.72 16.64 -10.35
C THR A 349 -12.35 17.37 -11.52
N LEU A 350 -13.20 18.36 -11.25
CA LEU A 350 -13.85 19.17 -12.28
C LEU A 350 -12.83 20.00 -13.08
N LEU A 351 -11.85 20.60 -12.39
CA LEU A 351 -10.77 21.35 -13.02
C LEU A 351 -9.88 20.44 -13.90
N LEU A 352 -9.51 19.26 -13.41
CA LEU A 352 -8.75 18.29 -14.18
C LEU A 352 -9.51 17.82 -15.43
N LYS A 353 -10.81 17.52 -15.29
CA LYS A 353 -11.68 17.15 -16.42
C LYS A 353 -11.74 18.26 -17.47
N SER A 354 -12.01 19.49 -17.04
CA SER A 354 -12.06 20.68 -17.91
C SER A 354 -10.72 20.94 -18.62
N HIS A 355 -9.60 20.82 -17.90
CA HIS A 355 -8.26 20.94 -18.47
C HIS A 355 -8.00 19.86 -19.52
N PHE A 356 -8.33 18.60 -19.21
CA PHE A 356 -8.12 17.48 -20.12
C PHE A 356 -8.97 17.62 -21.39
N GLU A 357 -10.24 18.02 -21.29
CA GLU A 357 -11.09 18.24 -22.47
C GLU A 357 -10.55 19.33 -23.40
N LYS A 358 -9.88 20.36 -22.85
CA LYS A 358 -9.28 21.42 -23.67
C LYS A 358 -7.96 21.00 -24.33
N TYR A 359 -7.06 20.34 -23.58
CA TYR A 359 -5.68 20.10 -24.04
C TYR A 359 -5.42 18.66 -24.50
N GLY A 360 -6.29 17.71 -24.17
CA GLY A 360 -6.16 16.28 -24.48
C GLY A 360 -5.04 15.56 -23.74
N LYS A 361 -4.27 16.27 -22.91
CA LYS A 361 -3.13 15.73 -22.16
C LYS A 361 -2.83 16.57 -20.93
N PHE A 362 -2.09 15.98 -20.01
CA PHE A 362 -1.48 16.66 -18.87
C PHE A 362 0.03 16.75 -19.06
N GLU A 363 0.63 17.84 -18.59
CA GLU A 363 2.08 18.05 -18.65
C GLU A 363 2.65 18.23 -17.25
N ILE A 364 3.78 17.58 -16.98
CA ILE A 364 4.50 17.71 -15.71
C ILE A 364 5.80 18.44 -15.98
N LYS A 365 6.02 19.51 -15.22
CA LYS A 365 7.30 20.21 -15.17
C LYS A 365 8.30 19.36 -14.38
N ARG A 366 9.40 18.98 -15.00
CA ARG A 366 10.51 18.29 -14.36
C ARG A 366 11.75 19.17 -14.41
N GLU A 367 12.32 19.45 -13.24
CA GLU A 367 13.62 20.07 -13.15
C GLU A 367 14.69 19.00 -13.35
N TYR A 368 15.61 19.24 -14.28
CA TYR A 368 16.81 18.44 -14.44
C TYR A 368 18.03 19.35 -14.50
N LYS A 369 19.15 18.83 -14.00
CA LYS A 369 20.43 19.51 -14.05
C LYS A 369 21.09 19.17 -15.39
N THR A 370 21.51 20.17 -16.13
CA THR A 370 22.29 20.02 -17.35
C THR A 370 23.48 20.96 -17.32
N PHE A 371 24.53 20.65 -18.07
CA PHE A 371 25.71 21.52 -18.13
C PHE A 371 25.59 22.49 -19.29
N VAL A 372 25.86 23.77 -19.03
CA VAL A 372 26.03 24.78 -20.06
C VAL A 372 27.33 25.52 -19.75
N ARG A 373 28.33 25.37 -20.62
CA ARG A 373 29.66 26.01 -20.50
C ARG A 373 30.25 25.83 -19.09
N ASP A 374 30.47 24.58 -18.71
CA ASP A 374 31.09 24.14 -17.45
C ASP A 374 30.31 24.42 -16.15
N ASN A 375 29.11 25.01 -16.23
CA ASN A 375 28.23 25.24 -15.10
C ASN A 375 27.01 24.31 -15.09
N ILE A 376 26.64 23.82 -13.91
CA ILE A 376 25.37 23.10 -13.69
C ILE A 376 24.23 24.11 -13.75
N VAL A 377 23.45 24.05 -14.82
CA VAL A 377 22.23 24.85 -15.00
C VAL A 377 21.00 23.97 -14.76
N LYS A 378 20.06 24.47 -13.97
CA LYS A 378 18.74 23.84 -13.83
C LYS A 378 17.89 24.19 -15.05
N ARG A 379 17.42 23.19 -15.78
CA ARG A 379 16.42 23.34 -16.85
C ARG A 379 15.11 22.69 -16.44
N ILE A 380 14.03 23.24 -16.97
CA ILE A 380 12.67 22.71 -16.77
C ILE A 380 12.24 22.08 -18.09
N GLU A 381 12.04 20.76 -18.09
CA GLU A 381 11.40 20.03 -19.17
C GLU A 381 9.91 19.89 -18.88
N ARG A 382 9.07 19.98 -19.92
CA ARG A 382 7.65 19.61 -19.83
C ARG A 382 7.46 18.27 -20.50
N THR A 383 7.17 17.25 -19.70
CA THR A 383 6.89 15.90 -20.20
C THR A 383 5.41 15.59 -20.03
N PRO A 384 4.77 14.87 -20.98
CA PRO A 384 3.42 14.36 -20.77
C PRO A 384 3.34 13.55 -19.47
N ALA A 385 2.26 13.71 -18.71
CA ALA A 385 1.94 12.86 -17.57
C ALA A 385 1.48 11.49 -18.10
N SER A 386 2.44 10.66 -18.51
CA SER A 386 2.20 9.34 -19.06
C SER A 386 2.95 8.29 -18.26
N TYR A 387 2.20 7.33 -17.69
CA TYR A 387 2.71 6.37 -16.73
C TYR A 387 2.66 4.95 -17.28
N SER A 388 3.77 4.21 -17.13
CA SER A 388 3.86 2.79 -17.48
C SER A 388 3.08 1.92 -16.51
N LEU A 389 2.97 2.34 -15.25
CA LEU A 389 2.19 1.68 -14.20
C LEU A 389 1.60 2.74 -13.28
N MET A 390 0.32 2.60 -12.98
CA MET A 390 -0.34 3.34 -11.90
C MET A 390 -0.82 2.39 -10.82
N ILE A 391 -0.44 2.68 -9.58
CA ILE A 391 -1.04 2.02 -8.42
C ILE A 391 -2.01 3.01 -7.80
N ILE A 392 -3.24 2.56 -7.58
CA ILE A 392 -4.28 3.34 -6.93
C ILE A 392 -4.61 2.62 -5.63
N ASP A 393 -3.97 3.08 -4.56
CA ASP A 393 -4.19 2.52 -3.23
C ASP A 393 -5.49 3.03 -2.65
N GLU A 394 -6.19 2.12 -1.98
CA GLU A 394 -7.55 2.27 -1.49
C GLU A 394 -8.50 2.92 -2.53
N PHE A 395 -8.55 2.33 -3.73
CA PHE A 395 -9.29 2.86 -4.88
C PHE A 395 -10.76 3.16 -4.60
N GLN A 396 -11.37 2.49 -3.63
CA GLN A 396 -12.77 2.69 -3.25
C GLN A 396 -13.07 4.08 -2.66
N ASN A 397 -12.03 4.86 -2.34
CA ASN A 397 -12.15 6.23 -1.86
C ASN A 397 -12.05 7.30 -2.97
N TYR A 398 -11.84 6.88 -4.23
CA TYR A 398 -11.77 7.76 -5.39
C TYR A 398 -13.11 7.84 -6.12
N LEU A 399 -13.40 9.02 -6.68
CA LEU A 399 -14.53 9.21 -7.59
C LEU A 399 -14.25 8.48 -8.90
N ARG A 400 -15.30 7.94 -9.54
CA ARG A 400 -15.16 7.31 -10.87
C ARG A 400 -14.54 8.26 -11.89
N GLU A 401 -14.84 9.56 -11.80
CA GLU A 401 -14.29 10.60 -12.67
C GLU A 401 -12.77 10.77 -12.46
N GLN A 402 -12.28 10.66 -11.22
CA GLN A 402 -10.85 10.70 -10.92
C GLN A 402 -10.13 9.48 -11.51
N LEU A 403 -10.71 8.30 -11.36
CA LEU A 403 -10.16 7.07 -11.91
C LEU A 403 -10.09 7.14 -13.44
N ASN A 404 -11.12 7.67 -14.12
CA ASN A 404 -11.09 7.90 -15.56
C ASN A 404 -10.00 8.90 -15.99
N ILE A 405 -9.79 9.96 -15.22
CA ILE A 405 -8.69 10.91 -15.46
C ILE A 405 -7.33 10.21 -15.33
N PHE A 406 -7.12 9.39 -14.30
CA PHE A 406 -5.89 8.62 -14.17
C PHE A 406 -5.69 7.69 -15.36
N LYS A 407 -6.75 6.99 -15.79
CA LYS A 407 -6.68 6.10 -16.96
C LYS A 407 -6.27 6.81 -18.24
N SER A 408 -6.67 8.07 -18.43
CA SER A 408 -6.23 8.87 -19.58
C SER A 408 -4.72 9.16 -19.59
N CYS A 409 -4.04 8.99 -18.46
CA CYS A 409 -2.59 9.16 -18.29
C CYS A 409 -1.81 7.83 -18.46
N GLN A 410 -2.45 6.74 -18.87
CA GLN A 410 -1.78 5.46 -19.10
C GLN A 410 -0.90 5.50 -20.36
N LYS A 411 0.20 4.76 -20.32
CA LYS A 411 0.92 4.38 -21.53
C LYS A 411 0.18 3.30 -22.29
N GLU A 412 0.07 3.48 -23.61
CA GLU A 412 -0.63 2.55 -24.50
C GLU A 412 0.05 1.18 -24.56
N GLU A 413 1.38 1.12 -24.38
CA GLU A 413 2.15 -0.11 -24.47
C GLU A 413 1.89 -1.08 -23.30
N THR A 414 1.53 -0.54 -22.14
CA THR A 414 1.33 -1.32 -20.91
C THR A 414 -0.13 -1.38 -20.48
N LYS A 415 -0.88 -0.27 -20.61
CA LYS A 415 -2.24 -0.09 -20.05
C LYS A 415 -2.36 -0.61 -18.61
N SER A 416 -1.30 -0.45 -17.83
CA SER A 416 -1.14 -1.17 -16.56
C SER A 416 -1.61 -0.30 -15.40
N VAL A 417 -2.65 -0.76 -14.72
CA VAL A 417 -3.16 -0.16 -13.48
C VAL A 417 -3.37 -1.26 -12.46
N VAL A 418 -2.97 -0.99 -11.22
CA VAL A 418 -3.24 -1.86 -10.08
C VAL A 418 -4.15 -1.11 -9.12
N PHE A 419 -5.39 -1.56 -9.01
CA PHE A 419 -6.33 -1.08 -8.02
C PHE A 419 -6.14 -1.90 -6.74
N VAL A 420 -5.79 -1.25 -5.64
CA VAL A 420 -5.61 -1.89 -4.34
C VAL A 420 -6.67 -1.34 -3.42
N GLY A 421 -7.49 -2.18 -2.77
CA GLY A 421 -8.63 -1.66 -2.01
C GLY A 421 -9.74 -2.67 -1.84
N ASP A 422 -10.77 -2.30 -1.11
CA ASP A 422 -11.92 -3.16 -0.91
C ASP A 422 -13.21 -2.40 -1.22
N ILE A 423 -13.98 -2.89 -2.20
CA ILE A 423 -15.30 -2.31 -2.56
C ILE A 423 -16.27 -2.38 -1.38
N ALA A 424 -16.07 -3.30 -0.43
CA ALA A 424 -16.87 -3.37 0.79
C ALA A 424 -16.49 -2.31 1.85
N GLN A 425 -15.42 -1.52 1.64
CA GLN A 425 -14.94 -0.50 2.58
C GLN A 425 -15.14 0.93 2.03
N GLN A 426 -16.30 1.21 1.45
CA GLN A 426 -16.60 2.51 0.84
C GLN A 426 -17.09 3.52 1.87
N VAL A 427 -16.27 4.53 2.15
CA VAL A 427 -16.58 5.53 3.19
C VAL A 427 -16.76 6.95 2.63
N LYS A 428 -16.66 7.14 1.30
CA LYS A 428 -16.73 8.45 0.64
C LYS A 428 -17.87 8.51 -0.39
N LEU A 429 -18.56 9.65 -0.46
CA LEU A 429 -19.68 9.86 -1.38
C LEU A 429 -19.20 9.87 -2.84
N GLY A 430 -19.96 9.24 -3.74
CA GLY A 430 -19.74 9.29 -5.19
C GLY A 430 -18.59 8.41 -5.70
N THR A 431 -18.08 7.51 -4.87
CA THR A 431 -16.97 6.63 -5.25
C THR A 431 -17.43 5.46 -6.11
N LEU A 432 -16.45 4.73 -6.65
CA LEU A 432 -16.68 3.60 -7.56
C LEU A 432 -17.40 2.44 -6.88
N ARG A 433 -18.56 2.01 -7.39
CA ARG A 433 -19.30 0.85 -6.85
C ARG A 433 -19.00 -0.47 -7.56
N ASP A 434 -18.81 -0.39 -8.88
CA ASP A 434 -18.51 -1.51 -9.75
C ASP A 434 -17.53 -1.05 -10.83
N PHE A 435 -16.54 -1.88 -11.16
CA PHE A 435 -15.59 -1.61 -12.25
C PHE A 435 -16.26 -1.49 -13.63
N ASN A 436 -17.45 -2.06 -13.81
CA ASN A 436 -18.30 -1.81 -14.97
C ASN A 436 -18.57 -0.30 -15.20
N GLU A 437 -18.63 0.51 -14.13
CA GLU A 437 -18.78 1.97 -14.25
C GLU A 437 -17.56 2.67 -14.85
N LEU A 438 -16.39 2.03 -14.85
CA LEU A 438 -15.18 2.52 -15.53
C LEU A 438 -15.07 2.02 -16.97
N GLY A 439 -16.03 1.22 -17.44
CA GLY A 439 -15.95 0.50 -18.70
C GLY A 439 -14.78 -0.49 -18.74
N GLU A 440 -14.33 -0.97 -17.57
CA GLU A 440 -13.24 -1.93 -17.44
C GLU A 440 -13.80 -3.32 -17.17
N ILE A 441 -13.37 -4.29 -17.99
CA ILE A 441 -13.61 -5.70 -17.74
C ILE A 441 -12.32 -6.25 -17.14
N ILE A 442 -12.34 -6.53 -15.84
CA ILE A 442 -11.20 -7.15 -15.16
C ILE A 442 -11.30 -8.66 -15.39
N PRO A 443 -10.29 -9.28 -16.03
CA PRO A 443 -10.23 -10.73 -16.18
C PRO A 443 -10.26 -11.42 -14.81
N VAL A 444 -10.89 -12.60 -14.72
CA VAL A 444 -11.05 -13.33 -13.45
C VAL A 444 -9.70 -13.69 -12.83
N ASP A 445 -8.70 -14.00 -13.65
CA ASP A 445 -7.31 -14.27 -13.23
C ASP A 445 -6.57 -13.01 -12.72
N ARG A 446 -7.21 -11.84 -12.82
CA ARG A 446 -6.69 -10.52 -12.42
C ARG A 446 -7.57 -9.80 -11.40
N ASP A 447 -8.67 -10.41 -10.96
CA ASP A 447 -9.40 -10.00 -9.75
C ASP A 447 -8.93 -10.86 -8.58
N ILE A 448 -7.88 -10.40 -7.91
CA ILE A 448 -7.25 -11.11 -6.81
C ILE A 448 -7.94 -10.70 -5.52
N ARG A 449 -8.57 -11.67 -4.85
CA ARG A 449 -9.20 -11.47 -3.54
C ARG A 449 -8.40 -12.17 -2.45
N LEU A 450 -7.83 -11.38 -1.56
CA LEU A 450 -7.13 -11.85 -0.38
C LEU A 450 -8.15 -12.16 0.70
N ASN A 451 -8.68 -13.38 0.72
CA ASN A 451 -9.76 -13.78 1.62
C ASN A 451 -9.33 -13.95 3.09
N LYS A 452 -8.03 -13.87 3.39
CA LYS A 452 -7.51 -14.31 4.69
C LYS A 452 -7.22 -13.15 5.63
N VAL A 453 -8.17 -12.92 6.52
CA VAL A 453 -8.01 -12.10 7.73
C VAL A 453 -7.28 -12.95 8.76
N TYR A 454 -5.95 -12.89 8.79
CA TYR A 454 -5.18 -13.56 9.84
C TYR A 454 -5.02 -12.74 11.12
N ARG A 455 -5.58 -11.51 11.14
CA ARG A 455 -5.29 -10.52 12.20
C ARG A 455 -6.33 -10.54 13.32
N ASN A 456 -7.62 -10.48 12.98
CA ASN A 456 -8.69 -10.45 13.98
C ASN A 456 -8.92 -11.85 14.57
N THR A 457 -9.24 -11.89 15.85
CA THR A 457 -9.61 -13.15 16.51
C THR A 457 -10.95 -13.70 16.00
N LYS A 458 -11.13 -15.02 16.12
CA LYS A 458 -12.35 -15.71 15.68
C LYS A 458 -13.63 -15.09 16.24
N ASN A 459 -13.60 -14.65 17.49
CA ASN A 459 -14.76 -14.07 18.18
C ASN A 459 -15.09 -12.66 17.68
N ILE A 460 -14.09 -11.84 17.33
CA ILE A 460 -14.32 -10.55 16.67
C ILE A 460 -14.98 -10.77 15.29
N LEU A 461 -14.42 -11.68 14.48
CA LEU A 461 -14.97 -11.99 13.15
C LEU A 461 -16.40 -12.55 13.24
N SER A 462 -16.67 -13.39 14.24
CA SER A 462 -18.01 -13.96 14.47
C SER A 462 -19.00 -12.90 14.93
N PHE A 463 -18.56 -11.95 15.77
CA PHE A 463 -19.37 -10.80 16.16
C PHE A 463 -19.69 -9.92 14.96
N ILE A 464 -18.70 -9.57 14.13
CA ILE A 464 -18.91 -8.78 12.90
C ILE A 464 -19.86 -9.53 11.95
N GLY A 465 -19.68 -10.84 11.76
CA GLY A 465 -20.62 -11.66 10.98
C GLY A 465 -22.05 -11.61 11.52
N SER A 466 -22.23 -11.61 12.85
CA SER A 466 -23.55 -11.50 13.48
C SER A 466 -24.25 -10.15 13.25
N LEU A 467 -23.51 -9.09 12.89
CA LEU A 467 -24.06 -7.79 12.49
C LEU A 467 -24.49 -7.76 11.01
N GLY A 468 -24.51 -8.90 10.32
CA GLY A 468 -24.95 -9.02 8.93
C GLY A 468 -23.91 -8.59 7.90
N TYR A 469 -22.62 -8.57 8.26
CA TYR A 469 -21.52 -8.44 7.31
C TYR A 469 -21.13 -9.82 6.75
N LYS A 470 -20.73 -9.87 5.48
CA LYS A 470 -20.18 -11.09 4.88
C LYS A 470 -18.75 -11.28 5.38
N VAL A 471 -18.57 -12.20 6.31
CA VAL A 471 -17.26 -12.53 6.89
C VAL A 471 -17.00 -14.03 6.74
N GLU A 472 -15.88 -14.38 6.12
CA GLU A 472 -15.37 -15.75 6.11
C GLU A 472 -14.42 -15.93 7.30
N ILE A 473 -14.57 -17.02 8.06
CA ILE A 473 -13.71 -17.35 9.20
C ILE A 473 -12.76 -18.46 8.77
N PRO A 474 -11.47 -18.18 8.54
CA PRO A 474 -10.50 -19.20 8.12
C PRO A 474 -10.28 -20.28 9.17
N GLU A 475 -9.98 -21.51 8.73
CA GLU A 475 -9.50 -22.58 9.61
C GLU A 475 -8.11 -22.21 10.19
N GLY A 476 -7.96 -22.30 11.52
CA GLY A 476 -6.71 -21.99 12.22
C GLY A 476 -6.59 -20.57 12.80
N VAL A 477 -7.61 -19.71 12.69
CA VAL A 477 -7.63 -18.40 13.37
C VAL A 477 -7.69 -18.57 14.89
N LYS A 478 -6.93 -17.75 15.63
CA LYS A 478 -6.90 -17.76 17.10
C LYS A 478 -8.29 -17.44 17.68
N THR A 479 -8.74 -18.23 18.65
CA THR A 479 -9.91 -17.91 19.47
C THR A 479 -9.50 -16.87 20.52
N GLY A 480 -9.91 -15.62 20.31
CA GLY A 480 -9.70 -14.51 21.25
C GLY A 480 -10.82 -14.40 22.27
N PRO A 481 -10.81 -13.38 23.14
CA PRO A 481 -11.93 -13.09 24.03
C PRO A 481 -13.18 -12.65 23.26
N ASN A 482 -14.32 -12.71 23.93
CA ASN A 482 -15.57 -12.21 23.37
C ASN A 482 -15.56 -10.67 23.29
N VAL A 483 -16.20 -10.12 22.26
CA VAL A 483 -16.44 -8.68 22.16
C VAL A 483 -17.21 -8.19 23.38
N VAL A 484 -16.71 -7.13 24.02
CA VAL A 484 -17.30 -6.58 25.25
C VAL A 484 -18.19 -5.41 24.88
N GLU A 485 -19.50 -5.55 25.07
CA GLU A 485 -20.45 -4.44 24.97
C GLU A 485 -20.77 -3.91 26.37
N LYS A 486 -20.41 -2.66 26.67
CA LYS A 486 -20.65 -2.03 27.98
C LYS A 486 -21.50 -0.78 27.83
N ILE A 487 -22.63 -0.78 28.54
CA ILE A 487 -23.49 0.39 28.63
C ILE A 487 -22.88 1.41 29.60
N THR A 488 -22.69 2.63 29.15
CA THR A 488 -22.20 3.79 29.88
C THR A 488 -23.08 5.01 29.59
N LEU A 489 -23.20 5.93 30.53
CA LEU A 489 -24.11 7.09 30.42
C LEU A 489 -23.44 8.30 29.75
N ASP A 490 -22.12 8.41 29.88
CA ASP A 490 -21.29 9.56 29.49
C ASP A 490 -19.84 9.16 29.20
N ALA A 491 -19.09 10.11 28.63
CA ALA A 491 -17.68 9.95 28.29
C ALA A 491 -16.81 9.68 29.53
N GLU A 492 -17.17 10.19 30.72
CA GLU A 492 -16.44 9.92 31.96
C GLU A 492 -16.52 8.43 32.36
N GLY A 493 -17.70 7.83 32.26
CA GLY A 493 -17.90 6.40 32.46
C GLY A 493 -17.11 5.54 31.47
N GLU A 494 -17.04 5.98 30.21
CA GLU A 494 -16.23 5.33 29.16
C GLU A 494 -14.73 5.41 29.49
N ILE A 495 -14.23 6.61 29.83
CA ILE A 495 -12.83 6.84 30.22
C ILE A 495 -12.45 5.97 31.43
N LYS A 496 -13.32 5.89 32.44
CA LYS A 496 -13.08 5.04 33.62
C LYS A 496 -12.92 3.57 33.23
N HIS A 497 -13.79 3.06 32.36
CA HIS A 497 -13.70 1.69 31.89
C HIS A 497 -12.40 1.42 31.11
N ILE A 498 -11.99 2.36 30.25
CA ILE A 498 -10.75 2.26 29.49
C ILE A 498 -9.54 2.22 30.44
N LYS A 499 -9.51 3.07 31.47
CA LYS A 499 -8.45 3.10 32.50
C LYS A 499 -8.32 1.78 33.26
N GLU A 500 -9.41 1.06 33.50
CA GLU A 500 -9.37 -0.27 34.14
C GLU A 500 -8.69 -1.34 33.27
N TYR A 501 -8.68 -1.16 31.95
CA TYR A 501 -8.13 -2.12 30.99
C TYR A 501 -6.71 -1.79 30.50
N ILE A 502 -6.31 -0.50 30.53
CA ILE A 502 -4.97 -0.06 30.12
C ILE A 502 -3.82 -0.86 30.79
N PRO A 503 -3.83 -1.14 32.11
CA PRO A 503 -2.73 -1.85 32.78
C PRO A 503 -2.46 -3.27 32.25
N LYS A 504 -3.45 -3.89 31.59
CA LYS A 504 -3.30 -5.23 30.99
C LYS A 504 -2.49 -5.20 29.69
N TYR A 505 -2.28 -4.02 29.11
CA TYR A 505 -1.76 -3.82 27.77
C TYR A 505 -0.62 -2.78 27.70
N GLU A 506 0.23 -2.70 28.74
CA GLU A 506 1.38 -1.75 28.80
C GLU A 506 2.34 -1.82 27.61
N LYS A 507 2.38 -2.93 26.86
CA LYS A 507 3.22 -3.12 25.66
C LYS A 507 2.47 -3.21 24.34
N GLY A 508 1.14 -3.15 24.36
CA GLY A 508 0.28 -3.25 23.18
C GLY A 508 -0.23 -1.88 22.72
N SER A 509 -0.75 -1.82 21.50
CA SER A 509 -1.36 -0.62 20.93
C SER A 509 -2.85 -0.55 21.23
N ILE A 510 -3.32 0.64 21.65
CA ILE A 510 -4.69 0.90 22.07
C ILE A 510 -5.31 1.92 21.13
N GLY A 511 -6.44 1.60 20.52
CA GLY A 511 -7.22 2.53 19.70
C GLY A 511 -8.50 2.95 20.40
N ILE A 512 -8.71 4.24 20.64
CA ILE A 512 -10.00 4.81 21.02
C ILE A 512 -10.60 5.42 19.75
N ILE A 513 -11.71 4.86 19.30
CA ILE A 513 -12.32 5.21 18.02
C ILE A 513 -13.75 5.71 18.25
N SER A 514 -14.08 6.89 17.70
CA SER A 514 -15.45 7.38 17.68
C SER A 514 -15.84 7.89 16.29
N LYS A 515 -17.14 8.03 16.04
CA LYS A 515 -17.65 8.61 14.79
C LYS A 515 -17.38 10.11 14.76
N ASP A 516 -17.72 10.81 15.84
CA ASP A 516 -17.73 12.27 15.89
C ASP A 516 -16.46 12.81 16.56
N GLU A 517 -15.72 13.66 15.83
CA GLU A 517 -14.48 14.25 16.35
C GLU A 517 -14.72 15.09 17.62
N SER A 518 -15.87 15.78 17.70
CA SER A 518 -16.24 16.57 18.87
C SER A 518 -16.35 15.73 20.15
N TYR A 519 -16.70 14.45 20.02
CA TYR A 519 -16.84 13.54 21.17
C TYR A 519 -15.48 13.02 21.66
N LEU A 520 -14.42 13.13 20.84
CA LEU A 520 -13.08 12.67 21.18
C LEU A 520 -12.27 13.67 22.05
N ALA A 521 -12.71 14.93 22.15
CA ALA A 521 -12.03 15.96 22.92
C ALA A 521 -11.67 15.55 24.38
N PRO A 522 -12.60 15.00 25.19
CA PRO A 522 -12.26 14.57 26.55
C PRO A 522 -11.26 13.40 26.59
N PHE A 523 -11.32 12.50 25.61
CA PHE A 523 -10.37 11.38 25.51
C PHE A 523 -8.97 11.85 25.12
N ARG A 524 -8.86 12.81 24.18
CA ARG A 524 -7.59 13.43 23.79
C ARG A 524 -6.96 14.13 24.99
N GLN A 525 -7.73 14.88 25.79
CA GLN A 525 -7.23 15.55 26.99
C GLN A 525 -6.73 14.57 28.06
N GLU A 526 -7.45 13.47 28.28
CA GLU A 526 -7.09 12.51 29.33
C GLU A 526 -5.88 11.63 28.97
N PHE A 527 -5.77 11.22 27.70
CA PHE A 527 -4.79 10.21 27.26
C PHE A 527 -3.61 10.76 26.44
N ASP A 528 -3.48 12.10 26.30
CA ASP A 528 -2.46 12.75 25.46
C ASP A 528 -1.01 12.28 25.72
N ASN A 529 -0.70 11.94 26.97
CA ASN A 529 0.65 11.58 27.41
C ASN A 529 1.00 10.09 27.18
N MET A 530 0.07 9.26 26.68
CA MET A 530 0.28 7.82 26.49
C MET A 530 0.69 7.48 25.05
N LYS A 531 1.98 7.17 24.85
CA LYS A 531 2.56 6.92 23.51
C LYS A 531 1.97 5.71 22.76
N ASN A 532 1.37 4.75 23.46
CA ASN A 532 0.80 3.54 22.88
C ASN A 532 -0.73 3.61 22.70
N LEU A 533 -1.34 4.76 22.99
CA LEU A 533 -2.78 4.99 22.89
C LEU A 533 -3.06 6.06 21.84
N HIS A 534 -3.97 5.74 20.93
CA HIS A 534 -4.33 6.61 19.82
C HIS A 534 -5.83 6.92 19.86
N VAL A 535 -6.17 8.21 19.86
CA VAL A 535 -7.55 8.68 19.85
C VAL A 535 -7.88 9.20 18.45
N LEU A 536 -8.70 8.45 17.73
CA LEU A 536 -8.95 8.65 16.30
C LEU A 536 -10.43 8.65 15.99
N THR A 537 -10.83 9.36 14.94
CA THR A 537 -12.14 9.14 14.33
C THR A 537 -12.16 7.80 13.58
N MET A 538 -13.35 7.25 13.30
CA MET A 538 -13.46 6.04 12.47
C MET A 538 -12.78 6.22 11.09
N LEU A 539 -12.83 7.43 10.53
CA LEU A 539 -12.21 7.76 9.25
C LEU A 539 -10.68 7.76 9.35
N GLU A 540 -10.12 8.43 10.37
CA GLU A 540 -8.68 8.46 10.64
C GLU A 540 -8.12 7.10 11.02
N SER A 541 -8.96 6.19 11.52
CA SER A 541 -8.56 4.83 11.84
C SER A 541 -8.29 3.98 10.58
N GLN A 542 -8.71 4.42 9.40
CA GLN A 542 -8.47 3.68 8.16
C GLN A 542 -6.97 3.48 7.94
N GLY A 543 -6.55 2.22 7.79
CA GLY A 543 -5.15 1.87 7.50
C GLY A 543 -4.24 1.68 8.72
N VAL A 544 -4.66 2.04 9.93
CA VAL A 544 -3.96 1.70 11.19
C VAL A 544 -4.61 0.51 11.89
N GLU A 545 -3.93 -0.11 12.86
CA GLU A 545 -4.39 -1.31 13.57
C GLU A 545 -3.96 -1.30 15.04
N PHE A 546 -4.79 -1.87 15.92
CA PHE A 546 -4.58 -1.87 17.36
C PHE A 546 -4.78 -3.25 17.99
N ASP A 547 -3.98 -3.59 19.00
CA ASP A 547 -4.16 -4.82 19.77
C ASP A 547 -5.53 -4.85 20.45
N ILE A 548 -5.97 -3.70 20.96
CA ILE A 548 -7.28 -3.47 21.55
C ILE A 548 -7.92 -2.20 21.00
N VAL A 549 -9.21 -2.27 20.68
CA VAL A 549 -9.99 -1.11 20.22
C VAL A 549 -11.18 -0.88 21.13
N PHE A 550 -11.37 0.37 21.54
CA PHE A 550 -12.55 0.88 22.20
C PHE A 550 -13.32 1.76 21.23
N ILE A 551 -14.49 1.29 20.76
CA ILE A 551 -15.44 2.13 20.05
C ILE A 551 -16.27 2.87 21.11
N VAL A 552 -16.23 4.21 21.12
CA VAL A 552 -16.83 5.04 22.18
C VAL A 552 -17.89 6.00 21.65
N GLY A 553 -18.81 6.40 22.52
CA GLY A 553 -19.87 7.35 22.21
C GLY A 553 -21.02 6.75 21.42
N VAL A 554 -21.20 5.42 21.44
CA VAL A 554 -22.27 4.78 20.67
C VAL A 554 -23.64 5.06 21.31
N ASN A 555 -24.60 5.48 20.49
CA ASN A 555 -25.99 5.72 20.87
C ASN A 555 -26.94 5.37 19.71
N LYS A 556 -28.25 5.33 19.95
CA LYS A 556 -29.28 5.07 18.92
C LYS A 556 -29.15 5.93 17.66
N ASP A 557 -28.76 7.20 17.82
CA ASP A 557 -28.65 8.14 16.71
C ASP A 557 -27.30 8.04 15.98
N SER A 558 -26.35 7.23 16.48
CA SER A 558 -24.97 7.16 15.97
C SER A 558 -24.88 6.67 14.53
N PHE A 559 -25.89 5.93 14.08
CA PHE A 559 -26.00 5.43 12.71
C PHE A 559 -27.30 5.88 12.01
N GLU A 560 -28.04 6.81 12.64
CA GLU A 560 -29.11 7.51 11.95
C GLU A 560 -28.50 8.53 11.00
N VAL A 561 -28.96 8.53 9.76
CA VAL A 561 -28.55 9.54 8.79
C VAL A 561 -29.62 10.61 8.73
N LYS A 562 -29.36 11.72 9.43
CA LYS A 562 -30.15 12.94 9.29
C LYS A 562 -29.89 13.53 7.91
N HIS A 563 -30.96 13.80 7.17
CA HIS A 563 -30.88 14.29 5.80
C HIS A 563 -31.84 15.44 5.56
N HIS A 564 -31.40 16.38 4.73
CA HIS A 564 -32.29 17.41 4.19
C HIS A 564 -33.27 16.78 3.19
N ILE A 565 -34.47 17.37 3.07
CA ILE A 565 -35.55 16.88 2.18
C ILE A 565 -35.11 16.81 0.70
N ASP A 566 -34.10 17.59 0.31
CA ASP A 566 -33.61 17.69 -1.07
C ASP A 566 -32.60 16.58 -1.46
N VAL A 567 -32.27 15.67 -0.54
CA VAL A 567 -31.38 14.52 -0.82
C VAL A 567 -32.22 13.38 -1.40
N LEU A 568 -31.89 12.92 -2.61
CA LEU A 568 -32.62 11.79 -3.22
C LEU A 568 -32.48 10.50 -2.38
N PRO A 569 -33.53 9.65 -2.33
CA PRO A 569 -33.52 8.41 -1.54
C PRO A 569 -32.33 7.48 -1.80
N ILE A 570 -31.85 7.41 -3.06
CA ILE A 570 -30.71 6.57 -3.44
C ILE A 570 -29.39 7.01 -2.77
N HIS A 571 -29.24 8.31 -2.45
CA HIS A 571 -28.06 8.83 -1.78
C HIS A 571 -28.16 8.73 -0.26
N ILE A 572 -29.38 8.70 0.27
CA ILE A 572 -29.65 8.35 1.67
C ILE A 572 -29.25 6.88 1.92
N GLU A 573 -29.61 5.98 1.02
CA GLU A 573 -29.17 4.58 1.07
C GLU A 573 -27.65 4.43 0.91
N GLU A 574 -27.03 5.17 -0.01
CA GLU A 574 -25.58 5.21 -0.18
C GLU A 574 -24.88 5.65 1.10
N ARG A 575 -25.40 6.69 1.77
CA ARG A 575 -24.89 7.19 3.04
C ARG A 575 -25.07 6.21 4.19
N LYS A 576 -26.23 5.58 4.30
CA LYS A 576 -26.48 4.51 5.29
C LYS A 576 -25.47 3.38 5.11
N ARG A 577 -25.22 2.99 3.86
CA ARG A 577 -24.20 1.99 3.53
C ARG A 577 -22.79 2.47 3.88
N MET A 578 -22.41 3.70 3.56
CA MET A 578 -21.10 4.26 3.92
C MET A 578 -20.87 4.27 5.44
N GLN A 579 -21.90 4.60 6.24
CA GLN A 579 -21.79 4.54 7.70
C GLN A 579 -21.60 3.10 8.19
N LYS A 580 -22.30 2.15 7.56
CA LYS A 580 -22.13 0.71 7.81
C LYS A 580 -20.69 0.26 7.45
N ASP A 581 -20.17 0.66 6.31
CA ASP A 581 -18.81 0.32 5.87
C ASP A 581 -17.73 0.98 6.75
N LEU A 582 -17.94 2.24 7.16
CA LEU A 582 -17.05 2.96 8.08
C LEU A 582 -16.99 2.27 9.45
N LEU A 583 -18.14 1.80 9.92
CA LEU A 583 -18.20 1.01 11.13
C LEU A 583 -17.48 -0.33 10.98
N TYR A 584 -17.67 -1.03 9.87
CA TYR A 584 -16.92 -2.25 9.58
C TYR A 584 -15.40 -2.00 9.61
N VAL A 585 -14.93 -0.89 9.03
CA VAL A 585 -13.53 -0.47 9.10
C VAL A 585 -13.08 -0.30 10.54
N ALA A 586 -13.86 0.40 11.38
CA ALA A 586 -13.54 0.59 12.80
C ALA A 586 -13.51 -0.73 13.58
N LEU A 587 -14.48 -1.62 13.38
CA LEU A 587 -14.56 -2.94 14.04
C LEU A 587 -13.39 -3.84 13.66
N THR A 588 -12.94 -3.78 12.40
CA THR A 588 -11.82 -4.58 11.90
C THR A 588 -10.45 -4.06 12.34
N ARG A 589 -10.37 -2.90 13.01
CA ARG A 589 -9.11 -2.38 13.58
C ARG A 589 -8.56 -3.20 14.74
N ALA A 590 -9.42 -3.95 15.41
CA ALA A 590 -9.10 -4.71 16.62
C ALA A 590 -8.46 -6.06 16.30
N ILE A 591 -7.18 -6.23 16.60
CA ILE A 591 -6.47 -7.50 16.41
C ILE A 591 -6.96 -8.52 17.45
N THR A 592 -6.88 -8.17 18.73
CA THR A 592 -7.03 -9.12 19.85
C THR A 592 -8.36 -8.96 20.57
N GLU A 593 -8.67 -7.75 21.02
CA GLU A 593 -9.87 -7.44 21.82
C GLU A 593 -10.63 -6.23 21.26
N LEU A 594 -11.96 -6.31 21.30
CA LEU A 594 -12.85 -5.23 20.87
C LEU A 594 -13.84 -4.91 21.97
N HIS A 595 -13.89 -3.64 22.35
CA HIS A 595 -14.81 -3.07 23.31
C HIS A 595 -15.70 -2.05 22.61
N ILE A 596 -17.00 -2.13 22.89
CA ILE A 596 -17.99 -1.18 22.39
C ILE A 596 -18.67 -0.55 23.59
N LEU A 597 -18.44 0.75 23.74
CA LEU A 597 -18.92 1.57 24.84
C LEU A 597 -19.93 2.58 24.31
N GLY A 598 -21.04 2.71 25.03
CA GLY A 598 -22.07 3.67 24.67
C GLY A 598 -23.33 3.53 25.51
N ARG A 599 -24.37 4.31 25.18
CA ARG A 599 -25.65 4.33 25.90
C ARG A 599 -26.56 3.15 25.56
N ASP A 600 -26.34 2.53 24.41
CA ASP A 600 -27.18 1.47 23.88
C ASP A 600 -26.31 0.28 23.44
N LYS A 601 -26.89 -0.92 23.46
CA LYS A 601 -26.21 -2.11 22.93
C LYS A 601 -26.16 -2.07 21.42
N PHE A 602 -25.03 -2.46 20.86
CA PHE A 602 -24.74 -2.38 19.44
C PHE A 602 -25.70 -3.22 18.60
N ARG A 603 -26.05 -4.41 19.09
CA ARG A 603 -27.04 -5.32 18.47
C ARG A 603 -28.48 -4.80 18.42
N THR A 604 -28.77 -3.71 19.13
CA THR A 604 -30.11 -3.11 19.17
C THR A 604 -30.21 -1.87 18.29
N ILE A 605 -29.07 -1.35 17.81
CA ILE A 605 -28.98 -0.09 17.05
C ILE A 605 -28.89 -0.34 15.53
N LEU A 606 -28.23 -1.44 15.12
CA LEU A 606 -28.08 -1.90 13.73
C LEU A 606 -29.12 -2.97 13.40
#